data_AF-A0A815GFJ6-F1
#
_entry.id   AF-A0A815GFJ6-F1
#
_cell.length_a   1.000
_cell.length_b   1.000
_cell.length_c   1.000
_cell.angle_alpha   90.00
_cell.angle_beta   90.00
_cell.angle_gamma   90.00
#
_symmetry.space_group_name_H-M   'P 1'
#
loop_
_entity.id
_entity.type
_entity.pdbx_description
1 polymer ?
#
loop_
_entity_poly.entity_id
_entity_poly.type
_entity_poly.pdbx_seq_one_letter_code
_entity_poly.pdbx_strand_id
1 'polypeptide(L)'
;MYKDPRLRCVKQKCLDLLTNVCTIPEVARLILDRHPTFLMQLIQGIRDGHLIEEKIPSLSVLLRLCKIIVERNLLGCYQHLIDMQFIDILLDLFENEEYKTNDLIIYFIKFESFALQCVHLMLQCAEHVDMWSEKAQIRLVNYCCTLLYKSVLEDEDKHQRSRGMKANHIIYAEQHGLVHSLSSAVLTFLNVVRCRKEIGRFYRENEHFRELINVMKQKYAQRSEFVRRDPSISCALEQVLSVMFDRHERKKRRYHPAQQSPLKEHLRNQLADRKCSNSLCHMVENDQVQFEDCPHCRTMSYCSQYCREVHWTLNHNLSCLPVNSNGKNEQSTVLCVIDRFPEMSSVDYAENNQTASIGCKTAFETLPVPLPPPPTSTDEVRQEITTNELCYPSSSASSSSSAATTGVKKKSFQTFLSLLRINKKRK
;
A
#
# COMPACT_ATOMS: atom_id res chain seq x y z
N MET A 1 26.15 27.19 2.55
CA MET A 1 25.71 26.32 3.68
C MET A 1 26.12 24.86 3.50
N TYR A 2 25.72 24.18 2.41
CA TYR A 2 25.88 22.72 2.25
C TYR A 2 27.31 22.14 2.27
N LYS A 3 28.36 22.95 2.12
CA LYS A 3 29.76 22.48 2.08
C LYS A 3 30.50 22.64 3.42
N ASP A 4 29.96 23.37 4.39
CA ASP A 4 30.66 23.61 5.66
C ASP A 4 30.28 22.52 6.68
N PRO A 5 31.21 21.64 7.08
CA PRO A 5 30.93 20.57 8.03
C PRO A 5 30.61 21.08 9.44
N ARG A 6 30.92 22.33 9.77
CA ARG A 6 30.60 22.93 11.09
C ARG A 6 29.12 23.28 11.22
N LEU A 7 28.40 23.35 10.10
CA LEU A 7 26.99 23.74 10.06
C LEU A 7 26.02 22.54 10.00
N ARG A 8 26.46 21.33 10.34
CA ARG A 8 25.61 20.12 10.26
C ARG A 8 24.34 20.22 11.10
N CYS A 9 24.44 20.68 12.34
CA CYS A 9 23.27 20.86 13.20
C CYS A 9 22.28 21.90 12.62
N VAL A 10 22.79 23.02 12.12
CA VAL A 10 21.97 24.05 11.45
C VAL A 10 21.28 23.46 10.21
N LYS A 11 22.02 22.73 9.37
CA LYS A 11 21.50 22.05 8.18
C LYS A 11 20.40 21.05 8.54
N GLN A 12 20.60 20.24 9.58
CA GLN A 12 19.58 19.32 10.09
C GLN A 12 18.30 20.07 10.47
N LYS A 13 18.40 21.14 11.28
CA LYS A 13 17.23 21.93 11.69
C LYS A 13 16.51 22.59 10.52
N CYS A 14 17.26 23.08 9.52
CA CYS A 14 16.66 23.58 8.29
C CYS A 14 15.91 22.49 7.52
N LEU A 15 16.46 21.28 7.41
CA LEU A 15 15.79 20.14 6.74
C LEU A 15 14.57 19.64 7.52
N ASP A 16 14.61 19.67 8.86
CA ASP A 16 13.47 19.36 9.72
C ASP A 16 12.33 20.37 9.50
N LEU A 17 12.65 21.67 9.46
CA LEU A 17 11.69 22.72 9.12
C LEU A 17 11.11 22.51 7.72
N LEU A 18 11.96 22.24 6.73
CA LEU A 18 11.53 22.00 5.35
C LEU A 18 10.67 20.75 5.22
N THR A 19 10.89 19.72 6.03
CA THR A 19 10.01 18.53 6.07
C THR A 19 8.59 18.92 6.39
N ASN A 20 8.39 19.82 7.36
CA ASN A 20 7.06 20.30 7.75
C ASN A 20 6.47 21.24 6.70
N VAL A 21 7.27 22.16 6.17
CA VAL A 21 6.82 23.15 5.18
C VAL A 21 6.46 22.49 3.84
N CYS A 22 7.20 21.46 3.41
CA CYS A 22 6.93 20.72 2.17
C CYS A 22 5.67 19.85 2.25
N THR A 23 4.93 19.85 3.36
CA THR A 23 3.58 19.26 3.42
C THR A 23 2.54 20.09 2.67
N ILE A 24 2.82 21.39 2.44
CA ILE A 24 1.96 22.29 1.67
C ILE A 24 2.30 22.14 0.18
N PRO A 25 1.39 21.62 -0.67
CA PRO A 25 1.68 21.32 -2.08
C PRO A 25 2.20 22.53 -2.88
N GLU A 26 1.66 23.72 -2.63
CA GLU A 26 2.02 24.96 -3.32
C GLU A 26 3.47 25.36 -3.01
N VAL A 27 3.89 25.19 -1.76
CA VAL A 27 5.26 25.49 -1.34
C VAL A 27 6.24 24.46 -1.89
N ALA A 28 5.90 23.17 -1.84
CA ALA A 28 6.70 22.11 -2.45
C ALA A 28 6.89 22.35 -3.95
N ARG A 29 5.81 22.73 -4.67
CA ARG A 29 5.88 23.09 -6.09
C ARG A 29 6.77 24.30 -6.34
N LEU A 30 6.63 25.36 -5.53
CA LEU A 30 7.48 26.55 -5.63
C LEU A 30 8.96 26.21 -5.45
N ILE A 31 9.29 25.33 -4.50
CA ILE A 31 10.66 24.85 -4.27
C ILE A 31 11.18 24.10 -5.50
N LEU A 32 10.39 23.16 -6.03
CA LEU A 32 10.76 22.36 -7.20
C LEU A 32 10.95 23.23 -8.45
N ASP A 33 10.06 24.20 -8.68
CA ASP A 33 10.07 25.06 -9.85
C ASP A 33 11.21 26.10 -9.79
N ARG A 34 11.43 26.74 -8.63
CA ARG A 34 12.39 27.85 -8.48
C ARG A 34 13.79 27.42 -8.08
N HIS A 35 13.94 26.23 -7.49
CA HIS A 35 15.21 25.75 -6.96
C HIS A 35 15.50 24.32 -7.43
N PRO A 36 15.69 24.07 -8.75
CA PRO A 36 15.94 22.73 -9.28
C PRO A 36 17.19 22.08 -8.67
N THR A 37 18.21 22.87 -8.32
CA THR A 37 19.42 22.39 -7.66
C THR A 37 19.17 21.84 -6.25
N PHE A 38 18.02 22.13 -5.64
CA PHE A 38 17.67 21.67 -4.30
C PHE A 38 17.50 20.15 -4.27
N LEU A 39 16.86 19.55 -5.29
CA LEU A 39 16.78 18.09 -5.40
C LEU A 39 18.17 17.45 -5.44
N MET A 40 19.08 18.02 -6.24
CA MET A 40 20.47 17.55 -6.30
C MET A 40 21.16 17.64 -4.93
N GLN A 41 20.94 18.72 -4.16
CA GLN A 41 21.49 18.86 -2.82
C GLN A 41 20.92 17.84 -1.84
N LEU A 42 19.63 17.50 -1.94
CA LEU A 42 19.01 16.44 -1.13
C LEU A 42 19.61 15.07 -1.47
N ILE A 43 19.72 14.73 -2.75
CA ILE A 43 20.33 13.47 -3.19
C ILE A 43 21.78 13.37 -2.73
N GLN A 44 22.55 14.47 -2.87
CA GLN A 44 23.92 14.53 -2.40
C GLN A 44 24.01 14.33 -0.87
N GLY A 45 23.09 14.91 -0.11
CA GLY A 45 22.98 14.70 1.33
C GLY A 45 22.64 13.25 1.70
N ILE A 46 21.79 12.58 0.92
CA ILE A 46 21.47 11.16 1.09
C ILE A 46 22.68 10.30 0.75
N ARG A 47 23.40 10.60 -0.33
CA ARG A 47 24.55 9.83 -0.80
C ARG A 47 25.73 9.90 0.16
N ASP A 48 26.16 11.11 0.50
CA ASP A 48 27.47 11.34 1.13
C ASP A 48 27.36 11.87 2.57
N GLY A 49 26.15 12.24 3.00
CA GLY A 49 25.94 12.85 4.32
C GLY A 49 26.02 11.87 5.49
N HIS A 50 26.15 12.43 6.70
CA HIS A 50 26.04 11.68 7.95
C HIS A 50 24.63 11.11 8.14
N LEU A 51 24.50 9.86 8.61
CA LEU A 51 23.21 9.14 8.66
C LEU A 51 22.12 9.94 9.40
N ILE A 52 22.46 10.45 10.58
CA ILE A 52 21.51 11.11 11.50
C ILE A 52 21.25 12.55 11.09
N GLU A 53 22.31 13.30 10.80
CA GLU A 53 22.24 14.75 10.62
C GLU A 53 21.88 15.17 9.20
N GLU A 54 22.13 14.29 8.21
CA GLU A 54 21.98 14.64 6.80
C GLU A 54 21.14 13.64 6.01
N LYS A 55 21.43 12.33 6.06
CA LYS A 55 20.71 11.36 5.22
C LYS A 55 19.23 11.28 5.61
N ILE A 56 18.92 11.06 6.88
CA ILE A 56 17.54 10.95 7.37
C ILE A 56 16.76 12.25 7.12
N PRO A 57 17.25 13.46 7.49
CA PRO A 57 16.54 14.70 7.22
C PRO A 57 16.38 14.99 5.72
N SER A 58 17.40 14.75 4.89
CA SER A 58 17.32 14.96 3.44
C SER A 58 16.29 14.02 2.80
N LEU A 59 16.27 12.76 3.22
CA LEU A 59 15.31 11.77 2.75
C LEU A 59 13.89 12.08 3.22
N SER A 60 13.73 12.63 4.43
CA SER A 60 12.44 13.07 4.96
C SER A 60 11.83 14.21 4.13
N VAL A 61 12.63 15.22 3.76
CA VAL A 61 12.20 16.28 2.83
C VAL A 61 11.87 15.68 1.46
N LEU A 62 12.77 14.84 0.93
CA LEU A 62 12.59 14.21 -0.37
C LEU A 62 11.33 13.36 -0.44
N LEU A 63 10.99 12.62 0.62
CA LEU A 63 9.76 11.83 0.70
C LEU A 63 8.51 12.70 0.47
N ARG A 64 8.47 13.90 1.06
CA ARG A 64 7.36 14.85 0.86
C ARG A 64 7.35 15.41 -0.56
N LEU A 65 8.51 15.75 -1.10
CA LEU A 65 8.63 16.23 -2.48
C LEU A 65 8.23 15.14 -3.49
N CYS A 66 8.67 13.89 -3.30
CA CYS A 66 8.31 12.76 -4.16
C CYS A 66 6.80 12.54 -4.20
N LYS A 67 6.10 12.70 -3.07
CA LYS A 67 4.64 12.66 -3.03
C LYS A 67 4.04 13.69 -3.99
N ILE A 68 4.48 14.95 -3.91
CA ILE A 68 4.00 16.04 -4.78
C ILE A 68 4.39 15.81 -6.25
N ILE A 69 5.62 15.36 -6.51
CA ILE A 69 6.10 15.03 -7.86
C ILE A 69 5.18 13.99 -8.50
N VAL A 70 4.83 12.93 -7.77
CA VAL A 70 3.97 11.86 -8.28
C VAL A 70 2.51 12.32 -8.40
N GLU A 71 1.94 12.94 -7.37
CA GLU A 71 0.53 13.40 -7.36
C GLU A 71 0.23 14.46 -8.43
N ARG A 72 1.19 15.34 -8.72
CA ARG A 72 1.06 16.40 -9.73
C ARG A 72 1.66 16.03 -11.09
N ASN A 73 2.11 14.79 -11.25
CA ASN A 73 2.72 14.28 -12.47
C ASN A 73 3.85 15.18 -13.00
N LEU A 74 4.77 15.60 -12.12
CA LEU A 74 5.89 16.48 -12.45
C LEU A 74 7.02 15.66 -13.10
N LEU A 75 6.80 15.18 -14.32
CA LEU A 75 7.68 14.26 -15.05
C LEU A 75 9.14 14.74 -15.14
N GLY A 76 9.36 16.06 -15.32
CA GLY A 76 10.71 16.61 -15.36
C GLY A 76 11.49 16.44 -14.05
N CYS A 77 10.82 16.66 -12.90
CA CYS A 77 11.43 16.43 -11.58
C CYS A 77 11.65 14.93 -11.33
N TYR A 78 10.71 14.09 -11.77
CA TYR A 78 10.83 12.64 -11.67
C TYR A 78 12.02 12.11 -12.47
N GLN A 79 12.13 12.50 -13.74
CA GLN A 79 13.27 12.16 -14.62
C GLN A 79 14.59 12.59 -13.97
N HIS A 80 14.64 13.77 -13.35
CA HIS A 80 15.83 14.23 -12.65
C HIS A 80 16.26 13.29 -11.51
N LEU A 81 15.33 12.71 -10.75
CA LEU A 81 15.64 11.70 -9.72
C LEU A 81 16.21 10.41 -10.33
N ILE A 82 15.71 10.01 -11.51
CA ILE A 82 16.22 8.84 -12.25
C ILE A 82 17.62 9.09 -12.79
N ASP A 83 17.86 10.27 -13.38
CA ASP A 83 19.17 10.66 -13.91
C ASP A 83 20.24 10.71 -12.82
N MET A 84 19.85 11.13 -11.61
CA MET A 84 20.71 11.11 -10.43
C MET A 84 20.89 9.71 -9.81
N GLN A 85 20.32 8.66 -10.42
CA GLN A 85 20.41 7.27 -9.96
C GLN A 85 19.92 7.08 -8.52
N PHE A 86 18.88 7.81 -8.12
CA PHE A 86 18.41 7.83 -6.73
C PHE A 86 18.13 6.42 -6.17
N ILE A 87 17.51 5.55 -6.96
CA ILE A 87 17.21 4.17 -6.55
C ILE A 87 18.48 3.35 -6.29
N ASP A 88 19.49 3.46 -7.16
CA ASP A 88 20.76 2.78 -6.96
C ASP A 88 21.48 3.30 -5.70
N ILE A 89 21.45 4.62 -5.46
CA ILE A 89 22.00 5.23 -4.23
C ILE A 89 21.34 4.63 -2.99
N LEU A 90 20.01 4.52 -2.96
CA LEU A 90 19.31 3.92 -1.81
C LEU A 90 19.70 2.46 -1.60
N LEU A 91 19.78 1.67 -2.67
CA LEU A 91 20.13 0.25 -2.60
C LEU A 91 21.57 0.05 -2.11
N ASP A 92 22.50 0.87 -2.57
CA ASP A 92 23.89 0.86 -2.09
C ASP A 92 23.96 1.19 -0.59
N LEU A 93 23.13 2.14 -0.11
CA LEU A 93 23.05 2.49 1.31
C LEU A 93 22.38 1.39 2.16
N PHE A 94 21.40 0.65 1.63
CA PHE A 94 20.83 -0.51 2.32
C PHE A 94 21.82 -1.68 2.43
N GLU A 95 22.70 -1.81 1.44
CA GLU A 95 23.75 -2.81 1.41
C GLU A 95 24.96 -2.41 2.28
N ASN A 96 25.06 -1.15 2.71
CA ASN A 96 26.12 -0.70 3.61
C ASN A 96 25.98 -1.33 5.01
N GLU A 97 26.99 -2.10 5.39
CA GLU A 97 27.04 -2.83 6.66
C GLU A 97 27.44 -1.93 7.84
N GLU A 98 28.04 -0.76 7.60
CA GLU A 98 28.43 0.20 8.64
C GLU A 98 27.23 0.74 9.41
N TYR A 99 26.06 0.81 8.79
CA TYR A 99 24.83 1.26 9.44
C TYR A 99 24.15 0.18 10.29
N LYS A 100 24.64 -1.06 10.24
CA LYS A 100 24.04 -2.21 10.94
C LYS A 100 24.79 -2.54 12.25
N THR A 101 25.51 -1.57 12.78
CA THR A 101 26.12 -1.61 14.11
C THR A 101 25.08 -1.29 15.18
N ASN A 102 25.29 -1.77 16.41
CA ASN A 102 24.33 -1.59 17.51
C ASN A 102 24.00 -0.11 17.77
N ASP A 103 24.97 0.80 17.60
CA ASP A 103 24.78 2.23 17.87
C ASP A 103 23.96 2.94 16.79
N LEU A 104 24.02 2.44 15.54
CA LEU A 104 23.37 3.06 14.38
C LEU A 104 22.09 2.34 13.95
N ILE A 105 21.82 1.13 14.45
CA ILE A 105 20.74 0.26 13.97
C ILE A 105 19.36 0.94 14.04
N ILE A 106 19.07 1.68 15.11
CA ILE A 106 17.79 2.40 15.27
C ILE A 106 17.62 3.46 14.18
N TYR A 107 18.68 4.22 13.91
CA TYR A 107 18.68 5.26 12.88
C TYR A 107 18.62 4.64 11.48
N PHE A 108 19.30 3.51 11.26
CA PHE A 108 19.22 2.77 10.01
C PHE A 108 17.81 2.25 9.75
N ILE A 109 17.12 1.67 10.75
CA ILE A 109 15.72 1.21 10.60
C ILE A 109 14.82 2.39 10.19
N LYS A 110 15.00 3.55 10.81
CA LYS A 110 14.26 4.78 10.44
C LYS A 110 14.57 5.22 9.01
N PHE A 111 15.85 5.25 8.63
CA PHE A 111 16.30 5.58 7.27
C PHE A 111 15.69 4.61 6.24
N GLU A 112 15.80 3.31 6.49
CA GLU A 112 15.29 2.25 5.61
C GLU A 112 13.78 2.35 5.42
N SER A 113 13.04 2.63 6.49
CA SER A 113 11.60 2.86 6.45
C SER A 113 11.23 4.06 5.56
N PHE A 114 11.89 5.22 5.74
CA PHE A 114 11.63 6.38 4.89
C PHE A 114 12.02 6.14 3.43
N ALA A 115 13.11 5.42 3.19
CA ALA A 115 13.58 5.13 1.85
C ALA A 115 12.61 4.22 1.11
N LEU A 116 12.14 3.14 1.76
CA LEU A 116 11.14 2.25 1.18
C LEU A 116 9.78 2.92 0.99
N GLN A 117 9.38 3.84 1.86
CA GLN A 117 8.19 4.67 1.62
C GLN A 117 8.36 5.57 0.39
N CYS A 118 9.54 6.18 0.22
CA CYS A 118 9.84 7.03 -0.93
C CYS A 118 9.80 6.23 -2.23
N VAL A 119 10.46 5.07 -2.25
CA VAL A 119 10.42 4.11 -3.36
C VAL A 119 8.98 3.66 -3.65
N HIS A 120 8.20 3.33 -2.61
CA HIS A 120 6.80 2.95 -2.78
C HIS A 120 5.97 4.03 -3.47
N LEU A 121 6.12 5.30 -3.06
CA LEU A 121 5.45 6.43 -3.72
C LEU A 121 5.84 6.54 -5.19
N MET A 122 7.14 6.42 -5.49
CA MET A 122 7.63 6.48 -6.88
C MET A 122 7.12 5.35 -7.76
N LEU A 123 6.68 4.23 -7.18
CA LEU A 123 6.10 3.07 -7.86
C LEU A 123 4.58 3.12 -8.01
N GLN A 124 3.90 4.17 -7.52
CA GLN A 124 2.44 4.28 -7.62
C GLN A 124 1.94 4.51 -9.05
N CYS A 125 2.80 5.01 -9.95
CA CYS A 125 2.49 5.22 -11.35
C CYS A 125 3.29 4.25 -12.21
N ALA A 126 2.63 3.45 -13.05
CA ALA A 126 3.30 2.47 -13.91
C ALA A 126 4.24 3.12 -14.94
N GLU A 127 3.82 4.27 -15.51
CA GLU A 127 4.61 5.03 -16.50
C GLU A 127 5.97 5.47 -15.93
N HIS A 128 5.97 5.86 -14.65
CA HIS A 128 7.18 6.22 -13.92
C HIS A 128 8.14 5.03 -13.73
N VAL A 129 7.61 3.83 -13.49
CA VAL A 129 8.44 2.62 -13.31
C VAL A 129 9.11 2.20 -14.61
N ASP A 130 8.46 2.42 -15.75
CA ASP A 130 9.02 2.14 -17.08
C ASP A 130 10.25 3.00 -17.39
N MET A 131 10.40 4.15 -16.71
CA MET A 131 11.60 5.00 -16.80
C MET A 131 12.82 4.41 -16.07
N TRP A 132 12.62 3.42 -15.20
CA TRP A 132 13.70 2.86 -14.41
C TRP A 132 14.50 1.86 -15.22
N SER A 133 15.81 1.80 -14.97
CA SER A 133 16.62 0.74 -15.54
C SER A 133 16.15 -0.63 -15.06
N GLU A 134 16.12 -1.62 -15.96
CA GLU A 134 15.78 -2.99 -15.61
C GLU A 134 16.66 -3.53 -14.47
N LYS A 135 17.93 -3.12 -14.47
CA LYS A 135 18.90 -3.43 -13.41
C LYS A 135 18.44 -2.92 -12.04
N ALA A 136 18.02 -1.66 -11.94
CA ALA A 136 17.56 -1.07 -10.67
C ALA A 136 16.29 -1.77 -10.17
N GLN A 137 15.34 -2.04 -11.06
CA GLN A 137 14.12 -2.80 -10.71
C GLN A 137 14.46 -4.20 -10.16
N ILE A 138 15.36 -4.93 -10.81
CA ILE A 138 15.79 -6.27 -10.36
C ILE A 138 16.50 -6.20 -9.00
N ARG A 139 17.41 -5.24 -8.81
CA ARG A 139 18.09 -5.06 -7.52
C ARG A 139 17.09 -4.77 -6.40
N LEU A 140 16.12 -3.89 -6.63
CA LEU A 140 15.09 -3.57 -5.65
C LEU A 140 14.24 -4.79 -5.29
N VAL A 141 13.80 -5.57 -6.27
CA VAL A 141 13.07 -6.83 -6.03
C VAL A 141 13.91 -7.80 -5.20
N ASN A 142 15.18 -7.98 -5.54
CA ASN A 142 16.09 -8.87 -4.80
C ASN A 142 16.27 -8.41 -3.35
N TYR A 143 16.40 -7.10 -3.14
CA TYR A 143 16.50 -6.52 -1.82
C TYR A 143 15.22 -6.75 -1.00
N CYS A 144 14.04 -6.45 -1.55
CA CYS A 144 12.77 -6.73 -0.87
C CYS A 144 12.63 -8.22 -0.54
N CYS A 145 12.90 -9.13 -1.49
CA CYS A 145 12.91 -10.58 -1.23
C CYS A 145 13.86 -10.97 -0.10
N THR A 146 15.03 -10.33 -0.01
CA THR A 146 16.00 -10.58 1.06
C THR A 146 15.46 -10.12 2.42
N LEU A 147 14.80 -8.96 2.48
CA LEU A 147 14.14 -8.48 3.70
C LEU A 147 13.02 -9.43 4.14
N LEU A 148 12.12 -9.81 3.22
CA LEU A 148 11.02 -10.74 3.50
C LEU A 148 11.55 -12.10 3.99
N TYR A 149 12.63 -12.58 3.39
CA TYR A 149 13.28 -13.81 3.82
C TYR A 149 13.86 -13.69 5.23
N LYS A 150 14.59 -12.60 5.50
CA LYS A 150 15.15 -12.31 6.83
C LYS A 150 14.10 -12.11 7.90
N SER A 151 12.88 -11.66 7.55
CA SER A 151 11.78 -11.50 8.50
C SER A 151 11.13 -12.84 8.87
N VAL A 152 11.18 -13.82 7.98
CA VAL A 152 10.61 -15.16 8.20
C VAL A 152 11.59 -16.09 8.90
N LEU A 153 12.87 -15.96 8.60
CA LEU A 153 13.90 -16.73 9.27
C LEU A 153 14.06 -16.24 10.72
N GLU A 154 13.25 -16.78 11.62
CA GLU A 154 13.47 -16.69 13.04
C GLU A 154 14.16 -17.96 13.59
N ASP A 155 15.05 -17.71 14.55
CA ASP A 155 15.36 -18.58 15.69
C ASP A 155 16.35 -19.76 15.61
N GLU A 156 16.74 -20.31 14.46
CA GLU A 156 17.79 -21.36 14.51
C GLU A 156 19.15 -20.83 14.98
N ASP A 157 19.39 -19.53 14.88
CA ASP A 157 20.63 -18.87 15.32
C ASP A 157 20.54 -18.22 16.71
N LYS A 158 19.51 -18.54 17.52
CA LYS A 158 19.49 -18.15 18.95
C LYS A 158 20.76 -18.60 19.69
N HIS A 159 21.40 -19.69 19.25
CA HIS A 159 22.68 -20.18 19.79
C HIS A 159 23.93 -19.54 19.16
N GLN A 160 23.82 -18.81 18.03
CA GLN A 160 24.94 -18.12 17.38
C GLN A 160 25.11 -16.66 17.83
N ARG A 161 24.17 -16.11 18.62
CA ARG A 161 24.24 -14.75 19.19
C ARG A 161 25.44 -14.52 20.12
N SER A 162 26.14 -15.57 20.55
CA SER A 162 27.31 -15.48 21.42
C SER A 162 28.62 -15.08 20.70
N ARG A 163 28.65 -15.00 19.36
CA ARG A 163 29.87 -14.65 18.61
C ARG A 163 29.64 -13.51 17.61
N GLY A 164 29.44 -12.29 18.10
CA GLY A 164 29.64 -11.06 17.31
C GLY A 164 28.87 -10.95 16.00
N MET A 165 27.74 -11.64 15.85
CA MET A 165 26.96 -11.59 14.61
C MET A 165 26.24 -10.25 14.48
N LYS A 166 26.26 -9.75 13.25
CA LYS A 166 25.59 -8.54 12.77
C LYS A 166 24.12 -8.54 13.18
N ALA A 167 23.65 -7.44 13.77
CA ALA A 167 22.26 -7.29 14.18
C ALA A 167 21.35 -7.41 12.95
N ASN A 168 20.42 -8.38 12.97
CA ASN A 168 19.33 -8.40 12.01
C ASN A 168 18.38 -7.27 12.40
N HIS A 169 18.41 -6.17 11.65
CA HIS A 169 17.65 -4.96 11.96
C HIS A 169 16.13 -5.19 11.96
N ILE A 170 15.63 -6.19 11.23
CA ILE A 170 14.22 -6.58 11.25
C ILE A 170 13.86 -7.15 12.63
N ILE A 171 14.65 -8.11 13.11
CA ILE A 171 14.45 -8.71 14.44
C ILE A 171 14.60 -7.65 15.53
N TYR A 172 15.59 -6.75 15.39
CA TYR A 172 15.78 -5.64 16.31
C TYR A 172 14.54 -4.74 16.37
N ALA A 173 13.97 -4.38 15.22
CA ALA A 173 12.76 -3.58 15.15
C ALA A 173 11.54 -4.30 15.76
N GLU A 174 11.38 -5.60 15.49
CA GLU A 174 10.33 -6.43 16.09
C GLU A 174 10.45 -6.48 17.62
N GLN A 175 11.66 -6.70 18.14
CA GLN A 175 11.94 -6.77 19.58
C GLN A 175 11.70 -5.45 20.31
N HIS A 176 11.97 -4.32 19.66
CA HIS A 176 11.84 -3.00 20.26
C HIS A 176 10.56 -2.25 19.86
N GLY A 177 9.63 -2.92 19.19
CA GLY A 177 8.34 -2.32 18.79
C GLY A 177 8.50 -1.14 17.84
N LEU A 178 9.56 -1.11 17.05
CA LEU A 178 9.78 -0.06 16.06
C LEU A 178 8.94 -0.36 14.82
N VAL A 179 8.27 0.68 14.29
CA VAL A 179 7.59 0.58 13.00
C VAL A 179 8.65 0.27 11.93
N HIS A 180 8.61 -0.95 11.40
CA HIS A 180 9.63 -1.42 10.48
C HIS A 180 9.24 -1.15 9.03
N SER A 181 10.25 -1.17 8.16
CA SER A 181 10.10 -1.06 6.71
C SER A 181 9.39 -2.27 6.06
N LEU A 182 8.93 -3.26 6.83
CA LEU A 182 8.49 -4.55 6.28
C LEU A 182 7.21 -4.42 5.45
N SER A 183 6.20 -3.70 5.93
CA SER A 183 4.99 -3.42 5.13
C SER A 183 5.34 -2.66 3.85
N SER A 184 6.20 -1.64 3.98
CA SER A 184 6.68 -0.86 2.85
C SER A 184 7.47 -1.72 1.86
N ALA A 185 8.27 -2.69 2.33
CA ALA A 185 8.99 -3.64 1.48
C ALA A 185 8.02 -4.60 0.77
N VAL A 186 7.01 -5.13 1.45
CA VAL A 186 5.95 -5.97 0.86
C VAL A 186 5.22 -5.22 -0.24
N LEU A 187 4.78 -3.98 0.04
CA LEU A 187 4.06 -3.13 -0.91
C LEU A 187 4.95 -2.69 -2.08
N THR A 188 6.21 -2.34 -1.80
CA THR A 188 7.23 -2.01 -2.82
C THR A 188 7.42 -3.18 -3.77
N PHE A 189 7.68 -4.37 -3.23
CA PHE A 189 7.80 -5.60 -4.01
C PHE A 189 6.56 -5.82 -4.88
N LEU A 190 5.37 -5.72 -4.30
CA LEU A 190 4.12 -5.90 -5.03
C LEU A 190 3.98 -4.91 -6.20
N ASN A 191 4.31 -3.64 -5.97
CA ASN A 191 4.20 -2.60 -7.00
C ASN A 191 5.22 -2.79 -8.13
N VAL A 192 6.49 -3.08 -7.82
CA VAL A 192 7.49 -3.38 -8.86
C VAL A 192 7.04 -4.56 -9.71
N VAL A 193 6.56 -5.61 -9.03
CA VAL A 193 6.14 -6.83 -9.72
C VAL A 193 4.86 -6.57 -10.53
N ARG A 194 3.90 -5.77 -10.04
CA ARG A 194 2.68 -5.37 -10.77
C ARG A 194 2.98 -4.65 -12.08
N CYS A 195 4.02 -3.81 -12.09
CA CYS A 195 4.44 -3.10 -13.30
C CYS A 195 5.02 -4.04 -14.38
N ARG A 196 5.45 -5.26 -14.01
CA ARG A 196 5.93 -6.25 -14.96
C ARG A 196 4.79 -7.09 -15.54
N LYS A 197 4.63 -7.07 -16.86
CA LYS A 197 3.71 -7.97 -17.60
C LYS A 197 3.96 -9.46 -17.29
N GLU A 198 5.20 -9.79 -16.92
CA GLU A 198 5.68 -11.14 -16.61
C GLU A 198 5.36 -11.62 -15.19
N ILE A 199 4.71 -10.80 -14.36
CA ILE A 199 4.31 -11.12 -12.98
C ILE A 199 3.68 -12.51 -12.83
N GLY A 200 2.79 -12.87 -13.75
CA GLY A 200 2.10 -14.14 -13.71
C GLY A 200 3.05 -15.31 -13.92
N ARG A 201 4.13 -15.11 -14.68
CA ARG A 201 5.19 -16.11 -14.90
C ARG A 201 6.08 -16.20 -13.67
N PHE A 202 6.55 -15.06 -13.16
CA PHE A 202 7.38 -15.00 -11.96
C PHE A 202 6.77 -15.80 -10.80
N TYR A 203 5.50 -15.58 -10.45
CA TYR A 203 4.91 -16.29 -9.31
C TYR A 203 4.62 -17.77 -9.58
N ARG A 204 4.27 -18.14 -10.82
CA ARG A 204 4.06 -19.56 -11.17
C ARG A 204 5.36 -20.35 -11.07
N GLU A 205 6.47 -19.75 -11.50
CA GLU A 205 7.76 -20.43 -11.56
C GLU A 205 8.51 -20.39 -10.22
N ASN A 206 8.23 -19.42 -9.34
CA ASN A 206 8.93 -19.26 -8.06
C ASN A 206 8.14 -19.85 -6.88
N GLU A 207 8.18 -21.18 -6.73
CA GLU A 207 7.59 -21.91 -5.60
C GLU A 207 8.12 -21.43 -4.24
N HIS A 208 9.44 -21.16 -4.15
CA HIS A 208 10.05 -20.66 -2.92
C HIS A 208 9.51 -19.31 -2.45
N PHE A 209 9.15 -18.43 -3.39
CA PHE A 209 8.55 -17.16 -3.05
C PHE A 209 7.12 -17.34 -2.54
N ARG A 210 6.34 -18.26 -3.15
CA ARG A 210 5.02 -18.62 -2.65
C ARG A 210 5.08 -19.18 -1.23
N GLU A 211 6.03 -20.07 -0.98
CA GLU A 211 6.26 -20.61 0.35
C GLU A 211 6.63 -19.51 1.34
N LEU A 212 7.53 -18.59 0.96
CA LEU A 212 7.90 -17.45 1.80
C LEU A 212 6.67 -16.61 2.20
N ILE A 213 5.81 -16.26 1.24
CA ILE A 213 4.58 -15.50 1.52
C ILE A 213 3.60 -16.28 2.41
N ASN A 214 3.49 -17.61 2.22
CA ASN A 214 2.66 -18.44 3.09
C ASN A 214 3.18 -18.47 4.53
N VAL A 215 4.51 -18.60 4.71
CA VAL A 215 5.10 -18.56 6.05
C VAL A 215 4.95 -17.17 6.67
N MET A 216 5.15 -16.08 5.91
CA MET A 216 4.85 -14.73 6.39
C MET A 216 3.39 -14.58 6.83
N LYS A 217 2.43 -15.11 6.05
CA LYS A 217 1.02 -15.08 6.40
C LYS A 217 0.73 -15.82 7.71
N GLN A 218 1.41 -16.95 7.95
CA GLN A 218 1.27 -17.70 9.20
C GLN A 218 1.89 -16.93 10.37
N LYS A 219 3.12 -16.42 10.20
CA LYS A 219 3.84 -15.61 11.21
C LYS A 219 3.05 -14.36 11.59
N TYR A 220 2.53 -13.65 10.59
CA TYR A 220 1.80 -12.40 10.72
C TYR A 220 0.30 -12.59 10.48
N ALA A 221 -0.28 -13.68 10.96
CA ALA A 221 -1.73 -13.86 10.93
C ALA A 221 -2.44 -12.87 11.87
N GLN A 222 -3.75 -12.68 11.70
CA GLN A 222 -4.60 -11.77 12.52
C GLN A 222 -4.49 -12.01 14.04
N ARG A 223 -4.04 -13.21 14.47
CA ARG A 223 -3.83 -13.55 15.89
C ARG A 223 -2.43 -13.25 16.42
N SER A 224 -1.48 -12.87 15.57
CA SER A 224 -0.12 -12.55 16.00
C SER A 224 -0.10 -11.22 16.78
N GLU A 225 0.67 -11.15 17.87
CA GLU A 225 0.85 -9.91 18.63
C GLU A 225 1.43 -8.79 17.78
N PHE A 226 2.23 -9.15 16.77
CA PHE A 226 2.87 -8.21 15.88
C PHE A 226 1.87 -7.51 14.95
N VAL A 227 0.86 -8.21 14.42
CA VAL A 227 -0.19 -7.58 13.59
C VAL A 227 -1.02 -6.58 14.39
N ARG A 228 -1.18 -6.77 15.71
CA ARG A 228 -1.82 -5.75 16.56
C ARG A 228 -1.01 -4.45 16.61
N ARG A 229 0.32 -4.54 16.50
CA ARG A 229 1.24 -3.39 16.53
C ARG A 229 1.38 -2.73 15.17
N ASP A 230 1.46 -3.53 14.10
CA ASP A 230 1.54 -3.03 12.73
C ASP A 230 0.53 -3.75 11.81
N PRO A 231 -0.74 -3.28 11.77
CA PRO A 231 -1.76 -3.86 10.91
C PRO A 231 -1.46 -3.66 9.42
N SER A 232 -0.56 -2.74 9.07
CA SER A 232 -0.20 -2.46 7.68
C SER A 232 0.49 -3.65 7.01
N ILE A 233 1.18 -4.50 7.77
CA ILE A 233 1.85 -5.70 7.26
C ILE A 233 0.82 -6.76 6.87
N SER A 234 -0.20 -6.99 7.70
CA SER A 234 -1.30 -7.91 7.36
C SER A 234 -2.04 -7.43 6.12
N CYS A 235 -2.36 -6.13 6.05
CA CYS A 235 -2.99 -5.52 4.88
C CYS A 235 -2.12 -5.69 3.62
N ALA A 236 -0.81 -5.43 3.71
CA ALA A 236 0.11 -5.60 2.61
C ALA A 236 0.21 -7.06 2.13
N LEU A 237 0.27 -8.02 3.05
CA LEU A 237 0.26 -9.45 2.73
C LEU A 237 -1.05 -9.88 2.08
N GLU A 238 -2.20 -9.42 2.58
CA GLU A 238 -3.51 -9.67 1.97
C GLU A 238 -3.58 -9.10 0.55
N GLN A 239 -3.02 -7.91 0.32
CA GLN A 239 -2.90 -7.34 -1.03
C GLN A 239 -2.02 -8.18 -1.95
N VAL A 240 -0.88 -8.70 -1.46
CA VAL A 240 -0.03 -9.61 -2.24
C VAL A 240 -0.80 -10.89 -2.58
N LEU A 241 -1.45 -11.49 -1.58
CA LEU A 241 -2.21 -12.74 -1.75
C LEU A 241 -3.38 -12.55 -2.72
N SER A 242 -4.16 -11.49 -2.59
CA SER A 242 -5.25 -11.20 -3.54
C SER A 242 -4.71 -11.06 -4.97
N VAL A 243 -3.64 -10.31 -5.19
CA VAL A 243 -3.04 -10.18 -6.53
C VAL A 243 -2.51 -11.50 -7.08
N MET A 244 -1.89 -12.31 -6.23
CA MET A 244 -1.30 -13.60 -6.61
C MET A 244 -2.36 -14.67 -6.89
N PHE A 245 -3.37 -14.78 -6.03
CA PHE A 245 -4.32 -15.90 -6.02
C PHE A 245 -5.65 -15.58 -6.70
N ASP A 246 -6.12 -14.34 -6.70
CA ASP A 246 -7.37 -13.96 -7.39
C ASP A 246 -7.23 -14.17 -8.92
N ARG A 247 -6.03 -13.95 -9.48
CA ARG A 247 -5.76 -14.30 -10.89
C ARG A 247 -5.80 -15.80 -11.16
N HIS A 248 -5.40 -16.64 -10.21
CA HIS A 248 -5.42 -18.09 -10.37
C HIS A 248 -6.84 -18.63 -10.28
N GLU A 249 -7.62 -18.14 -9.31
CA GLU A 249 -9.02 -18.51 -9.14
C GLU A 249 -9.91 -17.99 -10.29
N ARG A 250 -9.65 -16.77 -10.81
CA ARG A 250 -10.32 -16.28 -12.03
C ARG A 250 -10.03 -17.15 -13.24
N LYS A 251 -8.80 -17.69 -13.37
CA LYS A 251 -8.49 -18.64 -14.45
C LYS A 251 -9.22 -19.97 -14.24
N LYS A 252 -9.23 -20.53 -13.04
CA LYS A 252 -10.03 -21.74 -12.74
C LYS A 252 -11.51 -21.54 -13.07
N ARG A 253 -12.10 -20.39 -12.72
CA ARG A 253 -13.48 -20.04 -13.09
C ARG A 253 -13.71 -19.95 -14.60
N ARG A 254 -12.73 -19.45 -15.37
CA ARG A 254 -12.80 -19.41 -16.84
C ARG A 254 -12.62 -20.77 -17.52
N TYR A 255 -11.93 -21.72 -16.88
CA TYR A 255 -11.79 -23.09 -17.40
C TYR A 255 -12.90 -24.04 -16.92
N HIS A 256 -13.66 -23.66 -15.88
CA HIS A 256 -14.90 -24.33 -15.46
C HIS A 256 -16.14 -23.42 -15.55
N PRO A 257 -16.47 -22.81 -16.71
CA PRO A 257 -17.72 -22.08 -16.88
C PRO A 257 -18.94 -23.01 -16.89
N ALA A 258 -18.74 -24.33 -16.97
CA ALA A 258 -19.80 -25.31 -17.20
C ALA A 258 -20.50 -25.86 -15.94
N GLN A 259 -20.17 -25.41 -14.72
CA GLN A 259 -20.80 -25.93 -13.49
C GLN A 259 -21.35 -24.89 -12.51
N GLN A 260 -21.16 -23.59 -12.74
CA GLN A 260 -22.04 -22.59 -12.11
C GLN A 260 -23.21 -22.37 -13.06
N SER A 261 -24.34 -23.04 -12.78
CA SER A 261 -25.49 -22.99 -13.68
C SER A 261 -25.91 -21.52 -13.87
N PRO A 262 -26.11 -21.07 -15.12
CA PRO A 262 -26.66 -19.75 -15.42
C PRO A 262 -27.94 -19.44 -14.63
N LEU A 263 -28.64 -20.48 -14.19
CA LEU A 263 -29.82 -20.44 -13.34
C LEU A 263 -29.59 -19.75 -11.99
N LYS A 264 -28.44 -19.94 -11.32
CA LYS A 264 -28.21 -19.36 -9.98
C LYS A 264 -27.97 -17.86 -10.00
N GLU A 265 -27.32 -17.35 -11.05
CA GLU A 265 -27.08 -15.92 -11.21
C GLU A 265 -28.33 -15.20 -11.75
N HIS A 266 -29.11 -15.87 -12.61
CA HIS A 266 -30.45 -15.39 -12.97
C HIS A 266 -31.42 -15.37 -11.78
N LEU A 267 -31.41 -16.39 -10.92
CA LEU A 267 -32.19 -16.42 -9.68
C LEU A 267 -31.75 -15.33 -8.69
N ARG A 268 -30.43 -15.08 -8.54
CA ARG A 268 -29.94 -13.97 -7.70
C ARG A 268 -30.37 -12.60 -8.22
N ASN A 269 -30.28 -12.38 -9.53
CA ASN A 269 -30.70 -11.11 -10.14
C ASN A 269 -32.23 -10.94 -10.15
N GLN A 270 -33.02 -12.04 -10.15
CA GLN A 270 -34.47 -11.98 -9.92
C GLN A 270 -34.85 -11.72 -8.46
N LEU A 271 -33.99 -12.08 -7.50
CA LEU A 271 -34.21 -11.83 -6.06
C LEU A 271 -33.82 -10.40 -5.63
N ALA A 272 -32.93 -9.72 -6.36
CA ALA A 272 -32.37 -8.42 -5.97
C ALA A 272 -33.34 -7.22 -6.06
N ASP A 273 -34.52 -7.39 -6.68
CA ASP A 273 -35.51 -6.31 -6.87
C ASP A 273 -36.88 -6.63 -6.24
N ARG A 274 -36.96 -7.58 -5.30
CA ARG A 274 -38.24 -7.94 -4.68
C ARG A 274 -38.71 -6.82 -3.75
N LYS A 275 -39.87 -6.24 -4.07
CA LYS A 275 -40.58 -5.25 -3.25
C LYS A 275 -41.69 -5.93 -2.46
N CYS A 276 -41.96 -5.41 -1.26
CA CYS A 276 -43.04 -5.93 -0.43
C CYS A 276 -44.36 -5.78 -1.21
N SER A 277 -45.16 -6.85 -1.27
CA SER A 277 -46.43 -6.84 -2.02
C SER A 277 -47.52 -5.99 -1.36
N ASN A 278 -47.36 -5.61 -0.08
CA ASN A 278 -48.23 -4.64 0.55
C ASN A 278 -47.96 -3.25 -0.05
N SER A 279 -48.94 -2.68 -0.76
CA SER A 279 -48.81 -1.37 -1.44
C SER A 279 -48.49 -0.21 -0.49
N LEU A 280 -48.79 -0.35 0.79
CA LEU A 280 -48.45 0.62 1.84
C LEU A 280 -47.02 0.46 2.37
N CYS A 281 -46.29 -0.58 1.93
CA CYS A 281 -44.93 -0.88 2.33
C CYS A 281 -43.98 -0.75 1.13
N HIS A 282 -42.97 0.12 1.23
CA HIS A 282 -41.99 0.34 0.17
C HIS A 282 -40.63 -0.33 0.44
N MET A 283 -40.60 -1.31 1.35
CA MET A 283 -39.38 -2.07 1.66
C MET A 283 -38.95 -2.91 0.44
N VAL A 284 -37.64 -2.94 0.21
CA VAL A 284 -36.96 -3.74 -0.82
C VAL A 284 -36.12 -4.80 -0.11
N GLU A 285 -36.19 -6.04 -0.59
CA GLU A 285 -35.46 -7.18 -0.04
C GLU A 285 -33.94 -6.95 -0.16
N ASN A 286 -33.19 -7.16 0.93
CA ASN A 286 -31.73 -6.99 0.96
C ASN A 286 -31.08 -8.10 1.80
N ASP A 287 -29.75 -8.14 1.87
CA ASP A 287 -29.00 -9.21 2.57
C ASP A 287 -29.36 -9.35 4.06
N GLN A 288 -29.99 -8.35 4.69
CA GLN A 288 -30.36 -8.36 6.11
C GLN A 288 -31.80 -8.80 6.36
N VAL A 289 -32.69 -8.66 5.38
CA VAL A 289 -34.13 -8.91 5.53
C VAL A 289 -34.62 -9.76 4.36
N GLN A 290 -34.87 -11.03 4.62
CA GLN A 290 -35.48 -11.95 3.66
C GLN A 290 -37.01 -11.83 3.73
N PHE A 291 -37.66 -11.78 2.58
CA PHE A 291 -39.11 -11.69 2.49
C PHE A 291 -39.74 -13.08 2.58
N GLU A 292 -40.87 -13.16 3.26
CA GLU A 292 -41.69 -14.37 3.33
C GLU A 292 -42.74 -14.38 2.22
N ASP A 293 -42.87 -15.49 1.52
CA ASP A 293 -43.92 -15.68 0.53
C ASP A 293 -45.27 -16.01 1.18
N CYS A 294 -46.36 -15.66 0.50
CA CYS A 294 -47.69 -16.08 0.93
C CYS A 294 -47.76 -17.62 0.99
N PRO A 295 -48.20 -18.21 2.12
CA PRO A 295 -48.22 -19.67 2.27
C PRO A 295 -49.21 -20.36 1.32
N HIS A 296 -50.21 -19.64 0.80
CA HIS A 296 -51.24 -20.17 -0.07
C HIS A 296 -50.87 -20.08 -1.56
N CYS A 297 -50.60 -18.87 -2.07
CA CYS A 297 -50.35 -18.65 -3.50
C CYS A 297 -48.87 -18.61 -3.89
N ARG A 298 -47.95 -18.34 -2.96
CA ARG A 298 -46.52 -18.12 -3.19
C ARG A 298 -46.16 -17.07 -4.26
N THR A 299 -47.13 -16.29 -4.74
CA THR A 299 -46.90 -15.24 -5.76
C THR A 299 -46.59 -13.88 -5.16
N MET A 300 -47.04 -13.63 -3.93
CA MET A 300 -46.80 -12.39 -3.19
C MET A 300 -45.77 -12.60 -2.08
N SER A 301 -44.96 -11.58 -1.81
CA SER A 301 -43.81 -11.63 -0.90
C SER A 301 -43.84 -10.45 0.07
N TYR A 302 -43.54 -10.69 1.35
CA TYR A 302 -43.75 -9.71 2.42
C TYR A 302 -42.52 -9.58 3.31
N CYS A 303 -42.17 -8.35 3.68
CA CYS A 303 -41.06 -8.09 4.61
C CYS A 303 -41.39 -8.48 6.07
N SER A 304 -42.67 -8.70 6.40
CA SER A 304 -43.12 -9.10 7.74
C SER A 304 -44.52 -9.73 7.70
N GLN A 305 -44.85 -10.51 8.74
CA GLN A 305 -46.19 -11.05 8.95
C GLN A 305 -47.27 -9.96 8.98
N TYR A 306 -46.97 -8.81 9.59
CA TYR A 306 -47.89 -7.66 9.63
C TYR A 306 -48.25 -7.17 8.22
N CYS A 307 -47.27 -7.02 7.31
CA CYS A 307 -47.55 -6.61 5.94
C CYS A 307 -48.41 -7.63 5.18
N ARG A 308 -48.24 -8.92 5.48
CA ARG A 308 -49.07 -10.00 4.93
C ARG A 308 -50.52 -9.89 5.40
N GLU A 309 -50.76 -9.66 6.69
CA GLU A 309 -52.12 -9.53 7.25
C GLU A 309 -52.85 -8.28 6.74
N VAL A 310 -52.15 -7.16 6.61
CA VAL A 310 -52.70 -5.93 6.03
C VAL A 310 -53.06 -6.12 4.55
N HIS A 311 -52.14 -6.68 3.74
CA HIS A 311 -52.44 -6.95 2.33
C HIS A 311 -53.56 -8.00 2.16
N TRP A 312 -53.62 -9.00 3.05
CA TRP A 312 -54.68 -10.01 3.08
C TRP A 312 -56.06 -9.39 3.28
N THR A 313 -56.20 -8.46 4.21
CA THR A 313 -57.47 -7.80 4.53
C THR A 313 -57.91 -6.80 3.47
N LEU A 314 -56.98 -6.13 2.78
CA LEU A 314 -57.29 -5.12 1.76
C LEU A 314 -57.77 -5.72 0.44
N ASN A 315 -57.06 -6.71 -0.10
CA ASN A 315 -57.37 -7.24 -1.45
C ASN A 315 -56.85 -8.64 -1.74
N HIS A 316 -55.84 -9.14 -1.01
CA HIS A 316 -55.19 -10.38 -1.40
C HIS A 316 -56.08 -11.60 -1.14
N ASN A 317 -56.93 -11.58 -0.10
CA ASN A 317 -57.90 -12.65 0.16
C ASN A 317 -58.84 -12.95 -1.03
N LEU A 318 -59.17 -11.95 -1.85
CA LEU A 318 -60.04 -12.09 -3.02
C LEU A 318 -59.29 -12.67 -4.24
N SER A 319 -57.96 -12.52 -4.28
CA SER A 319 -57.10 -12.90 -5.42
C SER A 319 -56.15 -14.06 -5.12
N CYS A 320 -56.13 -14.57 -3.90
CA CYS A 320 -55.21 -15.63 -3.48
C CYS A 320 -55.71 -17.00 -3.97
N LEU A 321 -55.09 -17.53 -5.02
CA LEU A 321 -55.34 -18.88 -5.51
C LEU A 321 -54.31 -19.86 -4.92
N PRO A 322 -54.73 -20.99 -4.32
CA PRO A 322 -53.82 -21.96 -3.75
C PRO A 322 -52.95 -22.59 -4.84
N VAL A 323 -51.65 -22.73 -4.58
CA VAL A 323 -50.74 -23.47 -5.47
C VAL A 323 -51.17 -24.93 -5.46
N ASN A 324 -51.78 -25.39 -6.56
CA ASN A 324 -52.16 -26.78 -6.72
C ASN A 324 -50.88 -27.64 -6.65
N SER A 325 -50.74 -28.44 -5.60
CA SER A 325 -49.55 -29.27 -5.35
C SER A 325 -49.38 -30.42 -6.34
N ASN A 326 -50.34 -30.62 -7.24
CA ASN A 326 -50.23 -31.52 -8.38
C ASN A 326 -49.69 -30.76 -9.59
N GLY A 327 -48.36 -30.72 -9.72
CA GLY A 327 -47.62 -30.04 -10.79
C GLY A 327 -47.90 -30.54 -12.21
N LYS A 328 -49.08 -30.25 -12.74
CA LYS A 328 -49.40 -30.26 -14.18
C LYS A 328 -50.02 -28.91 -14.53
N ASN A 329 -49.20 -28.06 -15.15
CA ASN A 329 -49.59 -26.77 -15.68
C ASN A 329 -50.63 -26.96 -16.80
N GLU A 330 -51.91 -26.77 -16.50
CA GLU A 330 -52.89 -26.34 -17.51
C GLU A 330 -53.10 -24.84 -17.33
N GLN A 331 -52.57 -24.06 -18.28
CA GLN A 331 -52.80 -22.62 -18.38
C GLN A 331 -54.29 -22.40 -18.72
N SER A 332 -55.10 -22.05 -17.70
CA SER A 332 -56.45 -21.56 -17.92
C SER A 332 -56.42 -20.03 -18.01
N THR A 333 -56.53 -19.53 -19.24
CA THR A 333 -56.59 -18.12 -19.59
C THR A 333 -57.97 -17.58 -19.20
N VAL A 334 -58.08 -16.94 -18.04
CA VAL A 334 -59.27 -16.14 -17.69
C VAL A 334 -59.00 -14.70 -18.12
N LEU A 335 -59.64 -14.29 -19.22
CA LEU A 335 -59.81 -12.89 -19.59
C LEU A 335 -60.63 -12.19 -18.49
N CYS A 336 -60.04 -11.20 -17.82
CA CYS A 336 -60.82 -10.15 -17.15
C CYS A 336 -60.77 -8.89 -18.03
N VAL A 337 -61.94 -8.53 -18.54
CA VAL A 337 -62.29 -7.29 -19.21
C VAL A 337 -62.38 -6.18 -18.16
N ILE A 338 -61.61 -5.10 -18.30
CA ILE A 338 -61.93 -3.79 -17.72
C ILE A 338 -61.58 -2.69 -18.73
N ASP A 339 -62.50 -1.72 -18.81
CA ASP A 339 -62.70 -0.72 -19.84
C ASP A 339 -61.64 0.38 -20.01
N ARG A 340 -61.55 0.77 -21.27
CA ARG A 340 -61.17 2.02 -21.97
C ARG A 340 -61.22 3.39 -21.25
N PHE A 341 -60.17 4.19 -21.58
CA PHE A 341 -60.02 5.67 -21.78
C PHE A 341 -59.92 6.63 -20.56
N PRO A 342 -59.34 7.87 -20.71
CA PRO A 342 -58.48 8.43 -21.76
C PRO A 342 -57.13 9.05 -21.28
N GLU A 343 -56.31 9.35 -22.30
CA GLU A 343 -55.05 10.08 -22.37
C GLU A 343 -55.06 11.49 -21.74
N MET A 344 -53.91 11.92 -21.21
CA MET A 344 -53.52 13.33 -21.17
C MET A 344 -52.04 13.49 -21.54
N SER A 345 -51.80 14.55 -22.30
CA SER A 345 -50.73 14.78 -23.25
C SER A 345 -49.54 15.59 -22.70
N SER A 346 -48.38 15.36 -23.32
CA SER A 346 -47.32 16.30 -23.73
C SER A 346 -47.08 17.59 -22.92
N VAL A 347 -45.83 17.81 -22.49
CA VAL A 347 -45.13 19.08 -22.71
C VAL A 347 -43.63 18.82 -22.90
N ASP A 348 -43.14 19.12 -24.11
CA ASP A 348 -41.74 19.34 -24.45
C ASP A 348 -41.25 20.68 -23.89
N TYR A 349 -39.99 20.76 -23.45
CA TYR A 349 -39.20 22.00 -23.59
C TYR A 349 -37.75 21.66 -23.90
N ALA A 350 -37.34 22.09 -25.08
CA ALA A 350 -35.96 22.17 -25.54
C ALA A 350 -35.42 23.62 -25.41
N GLU A 351 -34.11 23.75 -25.64
CA GLU A 351 -33.36 24.97 -25.97
C GLU A 351 -33.09 25.97 -24.81
N ASN A 352 -32.01 26.74 -24.70
CA ASN A 352 -30.93 27.20 -25.60
C ASN A 352 -29.73 27.64 -24.70
N ASN A 353 -28.47 27.32 -25.01
CA ASN A 353 -27.45 28.13 -25.71
C ASN A 353 -26.87 29.38 -24.99
N GLN A 354 -25.55 29.55 -25.22
CA GLN A 354 -24.77 30.79 -25.34
C GLN A 354 -23.95 31.37 -24.16
N THR A 355 -22.62 31.21 -24.31
CA THR A 355 -21.54 32.24 -24.34
C THR A 355 -21.55 33.41 -23.34
N ALA A 356 -20.42 33.60 -22.63
CA ALA A 356 -19.70 34.88 -22.59
C ALA A 356 -18.30 34.74 -21.97
N SER A 357 -17.30 35.20 -22.74
CA SER A 357 -15.97 35.58 -22.29
C SER A 357 -16.01 36.92 -21.54
N ILE A 358 -15.35 37.04 -20.38
CA ILE A 358 -14.87 38.34 -19.88
C ILE A 358 -13.50 38.12 -19.25
N GLY A 359 -12.47 38.69 -19.89
CA GLY A 359 -11.16 38.88 -19.29
C GLY A 359 -11.20 40.07 -18.32
N CYS A 360 -10.45 39.96 -17.22
CA CYS A 360 -10.14 41.10 -16.38
C CYS A 360 -8.64 41.10 -16.08
N LYS A 361 -7.94 42.02 -16.72
CA LYS A 361 -6.61 42.49 -16.33
C LYS A 361 -6.79 43.55 -15.26
N THR A 362 -6.15 43.41 -14.11
CA THR A 362 -5.73 44.56 -13.31
C THR A 362 -4.40 44.25 -12.64
N ALA A 363 -3.40 45.03 -13.04
CA ALA A 363 -2.15 45.21 -12.33
C ALA A 363 -2.40 45.94 -11.01
N PHE A 364 -1.65 45.58 -9.98
CA PHE A 364 -1.34 46.50 -8.89
C PHE A 364 0.15 46.37 -8.55
N GLU A 365 0.79 47.53 -8.60
CA GLU A 365 2.20 47.81 -8.45
C GLU A 365 2.38 48.56 -7.13
N THR A 366 3.48 48.26 -6.42
CA THR A 366 4.10 49.01 -5.28
C THR A 366 3.34 49.06 -3.94
N LEU A 367 3.95 48.92 -2.75
CA LEU A 367 5.24 49.42 -2.22
C LEU A 367 5.84 48.50 -1.12
N PRO A 368 7.15 48.61 -0.80
CA PRO A 368 7.83 47.77 0.19
C PRO A 368 7.69 48.30 1.64
N VAL A 369 7.56 47.37 2.59
CA VAL A 369 7.60 47.62 4.03
C VAL A 369 9.07 47.59 4.51
N PRO A 370 9.54 48.55 5.33
CA PRO A 370 10.90 48.54 5.84
C PRO A 370 11.07 47.47 6.93
N LEU A 371 12.16 46.70 6.84
CA LEU A 371 12.57 45.74 7.87
C LEU A 371 13.28 46.46 9.03
N PRO A 372 13.07 46.03 10.29
CA PRO A 372 13.81 46.55 11.43
C PRO A 372 15.28 46.03 11.43
N PRO A 373 16.21 46.80 12.05
CA PRO A 373 17.62 46.44 12.10
C PRO A 373 17.88 45.23 13.03
N PRO A 374 18.97 44.47 12.77
CA PRO A 374 19.34 43.34 13.61
C PRO A 374 19.95 43.79 14.95
N PRO A 375 19.72 43.05 16.05
CA PRO A 375 20.42 43.31 17.30
C PRO A 375 21.89 42.88 17.21
N THR A 376 22.75 43.80 17.62
CA THR A 376 24.19 43.64 17.86
C THR A 376 24.46 42.93 19.18
N SER A 377 25.40 41.97 19.12
CA SER A 377 26.29 41.46 20.19
C SER A 377 25.60 40.89 21.45
N THR A 378 26.18 40.07 22.30
CA THR A 378 27.54 39.62 22.58
C THR A 378 27.41 38.30 23.38
N ASP A 379 28.55 37.65 23.62
CA ASP A 379 28.86 36.84 24.80
C ASP A 379 29.05 35.33 24.62
N GLU A 380 30.31 35.03 24.91
CA GLU A 380 31.01 33.77 25.02
C GLU A 380 30.44 32.94 26.17
N VAL A 381 30.15 31.66 25.91
CA VAL A 381 30.13 30.66 26.98
C VAL A 381 31.03 29.51 26.56
N ARG A 382 32.21 29.53 27.17
CA ARG A 382 33.24 28.50 27.18
C ARG A 382 32.79 27.41 28.14
N GLN A 383 32.55 26.18 27.66
CA GLN A 383 32.42 25.00 28.52
C GLN A 383 33.49 23.98 28.16
N GLU A 384 34.31 23.70 29.17
CA GLU A 384 35.35 22.68 29.20
C GLU A 384 34.72 21.28 29.22
N ILE A 385 35.21 20.40 28.34
CA ILE A 385 34.91 18.96 28.37
C ILE A 385 36.17 18.27 28.87
N THR A 386 36.10 17.72 30.07
CA THR A 386 37.09 16.81 30.64
C THR A 386 36.80 15.38 30.18
N THR A 387 37.77 14.81 29.46
CA THR A 387 37.92 13.39 29.17
C THR A 387 38.48 12.65 30.39
N ASN A 388 38.01 11.43 30.65
CA ASN A 388 38.77 10.30 31.26
C ASN A 388 37.87 9.06 31.19
N GLU A 389 38.16 8.10 30.30
CA GLU A 389 39.07 6.95 30.47
C GLU A 389 38.45 5.72 31.16
N LEU A 390 38.30 4.72 30.29
CA LEU A 390 38.11 3.27 30.43
C LEU A 390 38.77 2.58 31.64
N CYS A 391 38.07 1.58 32.17
CA CYS A 391 38.69 0.33 32.63
C CYS A 391 37.63 -0.76 32.83
N TYR A 392 37.72 -1.88 32.10
CA TYR A 392 37.30 -3.20 32.61
C TYR A 392 38.08 -4.34 31.92
N PRO A 393 38.36 -5.45 32.65
CA PRO A 393 39.33 -6.45 32.26
C PRO A 393 38.71 -7.60 31.47
N SER A 394 39.57 -8.19 30.66
CA SER A 394 39.42 -9.44 29.93
C SER A 394 39.43 -10.66 30.85
N SER A 395 38.49 -11.58 30.61
CA SER A 395 38.53 -12.95 31.16
C SER A 395 38.20 -13.97 30.07
N SER A 396 39.16 -14.86 29.85
CA SER A 396 39.13 -16.05 29.00
C SER A 396 38.38 -17.21 29.63
N ALA A 397 37.62 -17.98 28.85
CA ALA A 397 37.42 -19.42 29.12
C ALA A 397 36.98 -20.19 27.86
N SER A 398 37.70 -21.28 27.63
CA SER A 398 37.49 -22.35 26.65
C SER A 398 36.42 -23.34 27.10
N SER A 399 35.65 -23.90 26.15
CA SER A 399 35.40 -25.34 26.07
C SER A 399 34.55 -25.73 24.86
N SER A 400 34.92 -26.88 24.34
CA SER A 400 34.38 -27.66 23.23
C SER A 400 33.07 -28.37 23.58
N SER A 401 32.17 -28.52 22.61
CA SER A 401 31.51 -29.80 22.33
C SER A 401 30.66 -29.73 21.06
N SER A 402 30.70 -30.86 20.36
CA SER A 402 30.10 -31.21 19.08
C SER A 402 28.61 -31.55 19.19
N ALA A 403 27.81 -31.06 18.25
CA ALA A 403 26.51 -31.63 17.94
C ALA A 403 26.25 -31.55 16.43
N ALA A 404 25.93 -32.69 15.83
CA ALA A 404 25.52 -32.84 14.46
C ALA A 404 23.99 -32.84 14.38
N THR A 405 23.39 -32.02 13.51
CA THR A 405 22.02 -32.26 13.02
C THR A 405 21.67 -31.48 11.74
N THR A 406 21.17 -32.24 10.77
CA THR A 406 20.14 -31.92 9.74
C THR A 406 20.30 -30.68 8.84
N GLY A 407 21.04 -30.86 7.73
CA GLY A 407 21.03 -29.93 6.59
C GLY A 407 20.08 -30.37 5.49
N VAL A 408 18.88 -29.77 5.38
CA VAL A 408 18.01 -29.97 4.20
C VAL A 408 17.38 -28.68 3.63
N LYS A 409 17.29 -27.55 4.35
CA LYS A 409 16.56 -26.35 3.84
C LYS A 409 17.39 -25.21 3.24
N LYS A 410 18.72 -25.16 3.45
CA LYS A 410 19.58 -24.04 2.94
C LYS A 410 19.90 -24.11 1.43
N LYS A 411 19.92 -25.32 0.82
CA LYS A 411 20.33 -25.50 -0.59
C LYS A 411 19.32 -24.95 -1.61
N SER A 412 18.01 -24.98 -1.32
CA SER A 412 17.01 -24.56 -2.32
C SER A 412 16.94 -23.03 -2.50
N PHE A 413 17.25 -22.23 -1.47
CA PHE A 413 17.19 -20.77 -1.59
C PHE A 413 18.48 -20.12 -2.11
N GLN A 414 19.66 -20.69 -1.83
CA GLN A 414 20.88 -20.34 -2.58
C GLN A 414 20.70 -20.65 -4.08
N THR A 415 19.92 -21.69 -4.39
CA THR A 415 19.46 -21.98 -5.76
C THR A 415 18.49 -20.91 -6.26
N PHE A 416 17.54 -20.42 -5.46
CA PHE A 416 16.66 -19.29 -5.82
C PHE A 416 17.43 -17.98 -6.11
N LEU A 417 18.36 -17.57 -5.23
CA LEU A 417 19.19 -16.38 -5.45
C LEU A 417 20.15 -16.54 -6.64
N SER A 418 20.59 -17.77 -6.93
CA SER A 418 21.38 -18.05 -8.14
C SER A 418 20.51 -18.10 -9.40
N LEU A 419 19.26 -18.58 -9.34
CA LEU A 419 18.29 -18.51 -10.45
C LEU A 419 17.94 -17.06 -10.82
N LEU A 420 17.83 -16.16 -9.82
CA LEU A 420 17.71 -14.71 -10.06
C LEU A 420 18.98 -14.11 -10.71
N ARG A 421 20.16 -14.72 -10.51
CA ARG A 421 21.41 -14.34 -11.20
C ARG A 421 21.56 -14.97 -12.59
N ILE A 422 20.89 -16.08 -12.88
CA ILE A 422 21.07 -16.88 -14.12
C ILE A 422 20.37 -16.26 -15.35
N ASN A 423 19.39 -15.35 -15.17
CA ASN A 423 18.81 -14.61 -16.31
C ASN A 423 19.79 -13.64 -17.02
N LYS A 424 21.05 -13.56 -16.58
CA LYS A 424 22.11 -12.76 -17.19
C LYS A 424 22.82 -13.44 -18.38
N LYS A 425 22.52 -14.71 -18.70
CA LYS A 425 23.25 -15.50 -19.73
C LYS A 425 22.44 -15.91 -20.97
N ARG A 426 21.29 -15.27 -21.23
CA ARG A 426 20.55 -15.44 -22.49
C ARG A 426 20.30 -14.09 -23.15
N LYS A 427 21.35 -13.52 -23.74
CA LYS A 427 21.30 -12.62 -24.89
C LYS A 427 22.44 -13.00 -25.81
#